data_AF-A0A8J2VPU5-F1
#
_entry.id   AF-A0A8J2VPU5-F1
#
_cell.length_a   1.000
_cell.length_b   1.000
_cell.length_c   1.000
_cell.angle_alpha   90.00
_cell.angle_beta   90.00
_cell.angle_gamma   90.00
#
_symmetry.space_group_name_H-M   'P 1'
#
loop_
_entity.id
_entity.type
_entity.pdbx_description
1 polymer ?
#
loop_
_entity_poly.entity_id
_entity_poly.type
_entity_poly.pdbx_seq_one_letter_code
_entity_poly.pdbx_strand_id
1 'polypeptide(L)'
;MLYSLFQCYNAQKVPSIEPTNWTTCDEFLNGTSSFNVSSLFDIDWKIFYFWNTIDDESYTVRFSPATPVLVDRFKAELRGANESIDWDDAVMFMETGIDFSALYLKTTVPGKFRLISTLIFQTENIDILIFGLKLVPPGYLGIMNCKYRLCYALAPVDKMPADKNILPSAMTMGFRGDSNYSYLMKYDLHRMAQYNEDDADDDEQMEVDAALNIEEDD
;
A
#
# COMPACT_ATOMS: atom_id res chain seq x y z
N MET A 1 -6.50 -3.92 -10.64
CA MET A 1 -5.95 -2.70 -10.03
C MET A 1 -6.28 -2.62 -8.52
N LEU A 2 -6.29 -3.77 -7.81
CA LEU A 2 -6.65 -3.89 -6.38
C LEU A 2 -5.52 -4.56 -5.58
N TYR A 3 -4.36 -4.82 -6.19
CA TYR A 3 -3.48 -5.91 -5.78
C TYR A 3 -2.57 -5.61 -4.58
N SER A 4 -2.20 -4.37 -4.28
CA SER A 4 -1.10 -4.09 -3.36
C SER A 4 -1.41 -4.16 -1.87
N LEU A 5 -2.57 -3.66 -1.43
CA LEU A 5 -3.01 -3.88 -0.04
C LEU A 5 -3.69 -5.25 0.12
N PHE A 6 -4.27 -5.78 -0.96
CA PHE A 6 -4.64 -7.20 -1.06
C PHE A 6 -3.41 -8.11 -0.99
N GLN A 7 -2.20 -7.63 -1.29
CA GLN A 7 -0.95 -8.37 -1.10
C GLN A 7 -0.53 -8.38 0.36
N CYS A 8 -0.84 -7.39 1.21
CA CYS A 8 -0.66 -7.56 2.66
C CYS A 8 -1.57 -8.68 3.20
N TYR A 9 -2.79 -8.78 2.66
CA TYR A 9 -3.72 -9.86 2.98
C TYR A 9 -3.28 -11.21 2.36
N ASN A 10 -2.86 -11.24 1.09
CA ASN A 10 -2.39 -12.45 0.41
C ASN A 10 -0.97 -12.87 0.82
N ALA A 11 -0.16 -11.98 1.38
CA ALA A 11 1.13 -12.31 2.01
C ALA A 11 0.94 -13.19 3.26
N GLN A 12 -0.27 -13.25 3.83
CA GLN A 12 -0.64 -14.30 4.80
C GLN A 12 -0.50 -15.71 4.22
N LYS A 13 -0.57 -15.88 2.89
CA LYS A 13 -0.57 -17.20 2.22
C LYS A 13 0.79 -17.61 1.65
N VAL A 14 1.79 -16.74 1.67
CA VAL A 14 3.15 -17.07 1.22
C VAL A 14 3.95 -17.50 2.45
N PRO A 15 4.66 -18.66 2.44
CA PRO A 15 5.52 -19.06 3.54
C PRO A 15 6.51 -17.93 3.82
N SER A 16 6.47 -17.39 5.04
CA SER A 16 7.33 -16.28 5.45
C SER A 16 8.78 -16.75 5.43
N ILE A 17 9.51 -16.45 4.36
CA ILE A 17 10.96 -16.32 4.46
C ILE A 17 11.16 -15.06 5.30
N GLU A 18 11.24 -15.22 6.63
CA GLU A 18 11.54 -14.10 7.51
C GLU A 18 12.89 -13.51 7.07
N PRO A 19 12.92 -12.26 6.57
CA PRO A 19 14.17 -11.68 6.16
C PRO A 19 15.02 -11.45 7.41
N THR A 20 16.16 -12.13 7.49
CA THR A 20 17.00 -12.16 8.70
C THR A 20 17.61 -10.80 9.06
N ASN A 21 17.62 -9.83 8.14
CA ASN A 21 18.25 -8.53 8.31
C ASN A 21 17.30 -7.32 8.25
N TRP A 22 15.98 -7.55 8.21
CA TRP A 22 15.03 -6.44 8.11
C TRP A 22 14.77 -5.77 9.45
N THR A 23 14.60 -4.45 9.43
CA THR A 23 14.24 -3.66 10.60
C THR A 23 12.98 -4.21 11.26
N THR A 24 13.06 -4.42 12.57
CA THR A 24 11.92 -4.86 13.38
C THR A 24 10.95 -3.71 13.66
N CYS A 25 9.70 -4.04 14.02
CA CYS A 25 8.69 -3.02 14.36
C CYS A 25 9.14 -2.10 15.50
N ASP A 26 9.78 -2.67 16.53
CA ASP A 26 10.23 -1.89 17.69
C ASP A 26 11.41 -0.98 17.34
N GLU A 27 12.34 -1.44 16.50
CA GLU A 27 13.42 -0.60 15.96
C GLU A 27 12.87 0.55 15.09
N PHE A 28 11.88 0.27 14.23
CA PHE A 28 11.25 1.26 13.38
C PHE A 28 10.61 2.38 14.21
N LEU A 29 9.90 1.99 15.28
CA LEU A 29 9.21 2.90 16.20
C LEU A 29 10.16 3.67 17.15
N ASN A 30 11.47 3.45 17.10
CA ASN A 30 12.39 4.28 17.87
C ASN A 30 12.25 5.76 17.48
N GLY A 31 11.99 6.59 18.50
CA GLY A 31 11.80 8.03 18.35
C GLY A 31 10.35 8.47 18.10
N THR A 32 9.35 7.58 18.19
CA THR A 32 7.92 7.93 18.01
C THR A 32 7.23 8.41 19.29
N SER A 33 7.95 8.67 20.38
CA SER A 33 7.35 9.06 21.67
C SER A 33 6.52 10.35 21.60
N SER A 34 6.81 11.23 20.64
CA SER A 34 6.07 12.46 20.35
C SER A 34 5.11 12.34 19.16
N PHE A 35 4.81 11.12 18.70
CA PHE A 35 3.92 10.91 17.56
C PHE A 35 2.52 11.42 17.86
N ASN A 36 2.00 12.29 16.98
CA ASN A 36 0.66 12.84 17.10
C ASN A 36 -0.16 12.50 15.85
N VAL A 37 -1.23 11.74 16.02
CA VAL A 37 -2.11 11.31 14.93
C VAL A 37 -2.69 12.50 14.16
N SER A 38 -3.04 13.60 14.84
CA SER A 38 -3.65 14.77 14.20
C SER A 38 -2.74 15.47 13.20
N SER A 39 -1.43 15.24 13.26
CA SER A 39 -0.48 15.79 12.29
C SER A 39 -0.52 15.09 10.91
N LEU A 40 -1.29 14.01 10.78
CA LEU A 40 -1.48 13.29 9.51
C LEU A 40 -2.73 13.71 8.75
N PHE A 41 -3.66 14.39 9.43
CA PHE A 41 -4.98 14.69 8.89
C PHE A 41 -4.94 15.78 7.82
N ASP A 42 -5.90 15.71 6.89
CA ASP A 42 -6.11 16.70 5.82
C ASP A 42 -4.90 16.93 4.91
N ILE A 43 -4.03 15.91 4.80
CA ILE A 43 -2.88 15.89 3.92
C ILE A 43 -3.07 14.75 2.90
N ASP A 44 -2.88 15.06 1.63
CA ASP A 44 -2.74 14.06 0.58
C ASP A 44 -1.31 13.50 0.62
N TRP A 45 -1.16 12.31 1.19
CA TRP A 45 0.12 11.61 1.25
C TRP A 45 0.30 10.76 0.01
N LYS A 46 1.47 10.79 -0.62
CA LYS A 46 1.81 9.92 -1.74
C LYS A 46 3.01 9.08 -1.39
N ILE A 47 2.89 7.77 -1.63
CA ILE A 47 4.03 6.85 -1.53
C ILE A 47 5.09 7.34 -2.51
N PHE A 48 6.35 7.44 -2.10
CA PHE A 48 7.50 7.77 -2.95
C PHE A 48 8.57 6.65 -2.94
N TYR A 49 8.51 5.74 -1.97
CA TYR A 49 9.43 4.61 -1.82
C TYR A 49 8.76 3.47 -1.05
N PHE A 50 9.11 2.22 -1.36
CA PHE A 50 8.62 1.06 -0.63
C PHE A 50 9.69 -0.04 -0.51
N TRP A 51 9.68 -0.70 0.65
CA TRP A 51 10.41 -1.91 0.95
C TRP A 51 9.45 -3.09 0.93
N ASN A 52 9.24 -3.63 -0.27
CA ASN A 52 8.33 -4.73 -0.52
C ASN A 52 9.00 -5.75 -1.43
N THR A 53 8.81 -7.04 -1.14
CA THR A 53 9.31 -8.14 -1.98
C THR A 53 8.48 -8.31 -3.26
N ILE A 54 7.30 -7.68 -3.31
CA ILE A 54 6.39 -7.68 -4.45
C ILE A 54 6.31 -6.25 -5.01
N ASP A 55 6.23 -6.14 -6.34
CA ASP A 55 6.00 -4.85 -7.00
C ASP A 55 4.68 -4.23 -6.56
N ASP A 56 4.75 -2.95 -6.21
CA ASP A 56 3.62 -2.14 -5.76
C ASP A 56 3.54 -0.84 -6.60
N GLU A 57 2.35 -0.27 -6.65
CA GLU A 57 2.06 1.00 -7.29
C GLU A 57 1.98 2.12 -6.26
N SER A 58 2.29 3.34 -6.69
CA SER A 58 2.06 4.51 -5.84
C SER A 58 0.65 5.03 -6.00
N TYR A 59 -0.01 5.22 -4.87
CA TYR A 59 -1.33 5.82 -4.75
C TYR A 59 -1.33 6.86 -3.63
N THR A 60 -2.36 7.71 -3.65
CA THR A 60 -2.60 8.69 -2.59
C THR A 60 -3.23 8.01 -1.38
N VAL A 61 -2.85 8.45 -0.19
CA VAL A 61 -3.38 8.04 1.11
C VAL A 61 -3.84 9.29 1.85
N ARG A 62 -5.05 9.27 2.40
CA ARG A 62 -5.57 10.34 3.27
C ARG A 62 -5.92 9.77 4.62
N PHE A 63 -5.60 10.53 5.66
CA PHE A 63 -6.00 10.23 7.03
C PHE A 63 -7.02 11.25 7.51
N SER A 64 -7.98 10.76 8.30
CA SER A 64 -8.98 11.59 8.96
C SER A 64 -9.28 11.05 10.36
N PRO A 65 -9.91 11.86 11.25
CA PRO A 65 -10.37 11.36 12.54
C PRO A 65 -11.35 10.19 12.37
N ALA A 66 -11.25 9.19 13.24
CA ALA A 66 -12.26 8.13 13.33
C ALA A 66 -13.57 8.68 13.91
N THR A 67 -14.47 9.15 13.04
CA THR A 67 -15.77 9.68 13.49
C THR A 67 -16.67 8.56 14.01
N PRO A 68 -17.62 8.85 14.93
CA PRO A 68 -18.56 7.85 15.43
C PRO A 68 -19.31 7.11 14.31
N VAL A 69 -19.70 7.82 13.24
CA VAL A 69 -20.39 7.25 12.08
C VAL A 69 -19.52 6.21 11.36
N LEU A 70 -18.22 6.48 11.19
CA LEU A 70 -17.29 5.53 10.57
C LEU A 70 -17.07 4.31 11.46
N VAL A 71 -16.89 4.53 12.76
CA VAL A 71 -16.71 3.45 13.74
C VAL A 71 -17.95 2.54 13.77
N ASP A 72 -19.15 3.11 13.76
CA ASP A 72 -20.39 2.35 13.78
C ASP A 72 -20.61 1.54 12.48
N ARG A 73 -20.13 2.04 11.34
CA ARG A 73 -20.09 1.27 10.10
C ARG A 73 -19.19 0.03 10.23
N PHE A 74 -17.95 0.19 10.71
CA PHE A 74 -17.06 -0.96 10.92
C PHE A 74 -17.64 -1.96 11.93
N LYS A 75 -18.24 -1.47 13.02
CA LYS A 75 -18.95 -2.33 13.99
C LYS A 75 -20.05 -3.15 13.34
N ALA A 76 -20.82 -2.56 12.42
CA ALA A 76 -21.93 -3.22 11.75
C ALA A 76 -21.47 -4.34 10.81
N GLU A 77 -20.40 -4.11 10.05
CA GLU A 77 -19.83 -5.09 9.12
C GLU A 77 -19.14 -6.25 9.86
N LEU A 78 -18.61 -6.00 11.06
CA LEU A 78 -17.86 -6.99 11.85
C LEU A 78 -18.67 -7.68 12.95
N ARG A 79 -20.01 -7.62 12.93
CA ARG A 79 -20.88 -8.18 13.99
C ARG A 79 -20.70 -9.68 14.25
N GLY A 80 -20.09 -10.43 13.31
CA GLY A 80 -19.81 -11.86 13.43
C GLY A 80 -18.35 -12.20 13.76
N ALA A 81 -17.51 -11.19 14.03
CA ALA A 81 -16.09 -11.40 14.31
C ALA A 81 -15.86 -12.16 15.62
N ASN A 82 -14.94 -13.12 15.61
CA ASN A 82 -14.51 -13.84 16.82
C ASN A 82 -13.55 -13.05 17.71
N GLU A 83 -13.03 -11.91 17.24
CA GLU A 83 -12.09 -11.08 18.02
C GLU A 83 -12.79 -9.95 18.79
N SER A 84 -12.38 -9.77 20.05
CA SER A 84 -12.82 -8.65 20.86
C SER A 84 -12.10 -7.37 20.42
N ILE A 85 -12.85 -6.49 19.77
CA ILE A 85 -12.39 -5.17 19.34
C ILE A 85 -12.86 -4.13 20.37
N ASP A 86 -11.92 -3.40 20.95
CA ASP A 86 -12.21 -2.20 21.73
C ASP A 86 -12.35 -1.02 20.77
N TRP A 87 -13.58 -0.57 20.56
CA TRP A 87 -13.90 0.48 19.61
C TRP A 87 -13.58 1.88 20.11
N ASP A 88 -13.35 2.05 21.42
CA ASP A 88 -12.94 3.34 22.01
C ASP A 88 -11.46 3.64 21.71
N ASP A 89 -10.72 2.65 21.22
CA ASP A 89 -9.36 2.81 20.70
C ASP A 89 -9.32 3.38 19.27
N ALA A 90 -10.44 3.47 18.56
CA ALA A 90 -10.47 4.00 17.19
C ALA A 90 -10.14 5.50 17.17
N VAL A 91 -9.02 5.87 16.54
CA VAL A 91 -8.53 7.26 16.53
C VAL A 91 -8.37 7.85 15.14
N MET A 92 -8.17 7.01 14.13
CA MET A 92 -7.87 7.44 12.77
C MET A 92 -8.50 6.52 11.74
N PHE A 93 -9.04 7.11 10.69
CA PHE A 93 -9.48 6.43 9.49
C PHE A 93 -8.50 6.74 8.35
N MET A 94 -8.24 5.75 7.53
CA MET A 94 -7.41 5.86 6.34
C MET A 94 -8.23 5.47 5.12
N GLU A 95 -8.08 6.24 4.06
CA GLU A 95 -8.57 5.92 2.72
C GLU A 95 -7.44 6.07 1.70
N THR A 96 -7.50 5.30 0.63
CA THR A 96 -6.52 5.35 -0.45
C THR A 96 -7.20 5.58 -1.80
N GLY A 97 -6.44 6.06 -2.78
CA GLY A 97 -6.93 6.25 -4.16
C GLY A 97 -7.22 4.95 -4.92
N ILE A 98 -7.10 3.79 -4.29
CA ILE A 98 -7.37 2.47 -4.87
C ILE A 98 -8.52 1.74 -4.13
N ASP A 99 -9.46 2.51 -3.58
CA ASP A 99 -10.64 2.03 -2.85
C ASP A 99 -10.34 1.11 -1.65
N PHE A 100 -9.13 1.23 -1.09
CA PHE A 100 -8.80 0.61 0.19
C PHE A 100 -9.10 1.58 1.32
N SER A 101 -9.71 1.07 2.39
CA SER A 101 -9.86 1.85 3.61
C SER A 101 -9.63 1.00 4.86
N ALA A 102 -9.26 1.67 5.94
CA ALA A 102 -8.96 1.02 7.19
C ALA A 102 -9.21 1.92 8.40
N LEU A 103 -9.55 1.29 9.51
CA LEU A 103 -9.68 1.92 10.82
C LEU A 103 -8.45 1.58 11.67
N TYR A 104 -7.81 2.59 12.24
CA TYR A 104 -6.66 2.49 13.12
C TYR A 104 -7.10 2.62 14.57
N LEU A 105 -6.84 1.56 15.33
CA LEU A 105 -7.03 1.47 16.77
C LEU A 105 -5.69 1.74 17.46
N LYS A 106 -5.66 2.68 18.40
CA LYS A 106 -4.46 3.00 19.18
C LYS A 106 -3.99 1.79 20.00
N THR A 107 -2.71 1.78 20.32
CA THR A 107 -2.12 0.86 21.30
C THR A 107 -1.48 1.66 22.43
N THR A 108 -0.88 0.98 23.39
CA THR A 108 -0.09 1.61 24.44
C THR A 108 1.24 2.20 23.95
N VAL A 109 1.68 1.85 22.73
CA VAL A 109 2.94 2.32 22.15
C VAL A 109 2.65 3.43 21.13
N PRO A 110 3.19 4.65 21.33
CA PRO A 110 3.03 5.75 20.37
C PRO A 110 3.51 5.38 18.96
N GLY A 111 2.69 5.70 17.96
CA GLY A 111 2.96 5.33 16.56
C GLY A 111 2.60 3.87 16.22
N LYS A 112 2.29 3.01 17.19
CA LYS A 112 1.88 1.62 16.93
C LYS A 112 0.36 1.50 16.98
N PHE A 113 -0.21 0.85 15.97
CA PHE A 113 -1.64 0.73 15.78
C PHE A 113 -2.03 -0.69 15.41
N ARG A 114 -3.23 -1.08 15.85
CA ARG A 114 -3.99 -2.19 15.28
C ARG A 114 -4.80 -1.64 14.10
N LEU A 115 -4.83 -2.36 12.99
CA LEU A 115 -5.49 -1.95 11.76
C LEU A 115 -6.57 -2.94 11.39
N ILE A 116 -7.78 -2.43 11.17
CA ILE A 116 -8.92 -3.18 10.62
C ILE A 116 -9.18 -2.65 9.22
N SER A 117 -9.01 -3.49 8.20
CA SER A 117 -9.24 -3.12 6.80
C SER A 117 -10.67 -3.47 6.38
N THR A 118 -11.25 -2.71 5.46
CA THR A 118 -12.53 -3.09 4.83
C THR A 118 -12.45 -4.38 4.01
N LEU A 119 -11.26 -4.83 3.61
CA LEU A 119 -11.09 -6.12 2.92
C LEU A 119 -11.47 -7.31 3.81
N ILE A 120 -11.41 -7.14 5.13
CA ILE A 120 -11.66 -8.22 6.09
C ILE A 120 -13.16 -8.51 6.27
N PHE A 121 -14.03 -7.64 5.78
CA PHE A 121 -15.49 -7.79 5.84
C PHE A 121 -15.98 -9.03 5.08
N GLN A 122 -15.15 -9.60 4.20
CA GLN A 122 -15.48 -10.78 3.40
C GLN A 122 -14.94 -12.09 4.01
N THR A 123 -14.42 -12.04 5.24
CA THR A 123 -13.62 -13.12 5.82
C THR A 123 -14.14 -13.50 7.20
N GLU A 124 -14.18 -14.80 7.51
CA GLU A 124 -14.68 -15.30 8.81
C GLU A 124 -13.66 -15.09 9.93
N ASN A 125 -12.36 -14.99 9.59
CA ASN A 125 -11.27 -14.77 10.54
C ASN A 125 -10.67 -13.39 10.34
N ILE A 126 -10.82 -12.56 11.37
CA ILE A 126 -10.20 -11.24 11.41
C ILE A 126 -8.76 -11.42 11.90
N ASP A 127 -7.78 -11.32 11.01
CA ASP A 127 -6.38 -11.09 11.39
C ASP A 127 -6.18 -9.58 11.53
N ILE A 128 -6.25 -9.05 12.76
CA ILE A 128 -5.91 -7.65 13.02
C ILE A 128 -4.43 -7.44 12.70
N LEU A 129 -4.18 -6.59 11.69
CA LEU A 129 -2.82 -6.24 11.31
C LEU A 129 -2.24 -5.23 12.31
N ILE A 130 -0.94 -5.32 12.55
CA ILE A 130 -0.23 -4.36 13.40
C ILE A 130 0.65 -3.50 12.50
N PHE A 131 0.47 -2.18 12.62
CA PHE A 131 1.23 -1.19 11.86
C PHE A 131 1.99 -0.23 12.78
N GLY A 132 3.20 0.13 12.37
CA GLY A 132 3.99 1.21 12.93
C GLY A 132 3.95 2.41 12.01
N LEU A 133 3.67 3.59 12.56
CA LEU A 133 3.68 4.88 11.88
C LEU A 133 4.72 5.78 12.52
N LYS A 134 5.47 6.49 11.68
CA LYS A 134 6.56 7.37 12.10
C LYS A 134 6.62 8.60 11.24
N LEU A 135 6.62 9.78 11.86
CA LEU A 135 6.93 11.03 11.16
C LEU A 135 8.40 11.38 11.33
N VAL A 136 9.04 11.75 10.23
CA VAL A 136 10.45 12.15 10.22
C VAL A 136 10.63 13.48 9.46
N PRO A 137 11.62 14.31 9.82
CA PRO A 137 11.92 15.52 9.07
C PRO A 137 12.18 15.23 7.57
N PRO A 138 11.75 16.11 6.66
CA PRO A 138 11.11 17.41 6.86
C PRO A 138 9.58 17.36 7.03
N GLY A 139 9.00 16.18 7.23
CA GLY A 139 7.55 15.95 7.25
C GLY A 139 7.13 14.75 6.41
N TYR A 140 7.99 13.73 6.32
CA TYR A 140 7.69 12.47 5.66
C TYR A 140 7.09 11.48 6.65
N LEU A 141 6.27 10.57 6.14
CA LEU A 141 5.58 9.54 6.91
C LEU A 141 6.11 8.16 6.51
N GLY A 142 6.56 7.39 7.49
CA GLY A 142 6.82 5.97 7.34
C GLY A 142 5.63 5.17 7.84
N ILE A 143 5.22 4.16 7.08
CA ILE A 143 4.19 3.17 7.45
C ILE A 143 4.80 1.79 7.32
N MET A 144 4.88 1.03 8.41
CA MET A 144 5.43 -0.32 8.45
C MET A 144 4.37 -1.33 8.88
N ASN A 145 4.17 -2.39 8.12
CA ASN A 145 3.47 -3.59 8.60
C ASN A 145 4.40 -4.38 9.51
N CYS A 146 4.07 -4.49 10.80
CA CYS A 146 4.95 -5.08 11.81
C CYS A 146 5.09 -6.60 11.71
N LYS A 147 4.11 -7.29 11.11
CA LYS A 147 4.12 -8.75 10.94
C LYS A 147 4.94 -9.16 9.72
N TYR A 148 4.71 -8.52 8.58
CA TYR A 148 5.38 -8.84 7.32
C TYR A 148 6.65 -8.03 7.07
N ARG A 149 6.94 -7.07 7.95
CA ARG A 149 8.06 -6.13 7.84
C ARG A 149 8.07 -5.33 6.52
N LEU A 150 6.92 -5.14 5.88
CA LEU A 150 6.80 -4.27 4.71
C LEU A 150 6.79 -2.81 5.16
N CYS A 151 7.49 -1.93 4.45
CA CYS A 151 7.57 -0.52 4.82
C CYS A 151 7.33 0.39 3.61
N TYR A 152 6.67 1.52 3.84
CA TYR A 152 6.38 2.55 2.85
C TYR A 152 6.85 3.89 3.36
N ALA A 153 7.47 4.69 2.48
CA ALA A 153 7.76 6.09 2.73
C ALA A 153 6.81 6.96 1.90
N LEU A 154 6.15 7.89 2.57
CA LEU A 154 5.17 8.79 2.01
C LEU A 154 5.58 10.25 2.26
N ALA A 155 5.26 11.11 1.32
CA ALA A 155 5.42 12.55 1.44
C ALA A 155 4.10 13.24 1.10
N PRO A 156 3.82 14.43 1.63
CA PRO A 156 2.77 15.28 1.10
C PRO A 156 2.98 15.50 -0.41
N VAL A 157 1.91 15.48 -1.19
CA VAL A 157 1.98 15.59 -2.67
C VAL A 157 2.76 16.85 -3.12
N ASP A 158 2.64 17.95 -2.38
CA ASP A 158 3.33 19.22 -2.63
C ASP A 158 4.79 19.26 -2.14
N LYS A 159 5.23 18.24 -1.40
CA LYS A 159 6.56 18.11 -0.79
C LYS A 159 7.28 16.82 -1.18
N MET A 160 6.97 16.30 -2.36
CA MET A 160 7.63 15.11 -2.91
C MET A 160 9.14 15.34 -3.06
N PRO A 161 9.98 14.35 -2.70
CA PRO A 161 11.42 14.46 -2.92
C PRO A 161 11.73 14.50 -4.41
N ALA A 162 12.72 15.31 -4.81
CA ALA A 162 13.28 15.27 -6.15
C ALA A 162 13.95 13.91 -6.42
N ASP A 163 14.02 13.49 -7.69
CA ASP A 163 14.49 12.15 -8.09
C ASP A 163 15.82 11.74 -7.45
N LYS A 164 16.82 12.63 -7.51
CA LYS A 164 18.15 12.42 -6.91
C LYS A 164 18.14 12.25 -5.38
N ASN A 165 17.05 12.65 -4.72
CA ASN A 165 16.89 12.65 -3.27
C ASN A 165 15.89 11.61 -2.77
N ILE A 166 15.28 10.80 -3.65
CA ILE A 166 14.31 9.76 -3.25
C ILE A 166 14.92 8.81 -2.21
N LEU A 167 16.05 8.19 -2.56
CA LEU A 167 16.69 7.20 -1.70
C LEU A 167 17.20 7.83 -0.38
N PRO A 168 17.95 8.95 -0.39
CA PRO A 168 18.31 9.64 0.86
C PRO A 168 17.10 9.99 1.73
N SER A 169 15.99 10.43 1.11
CA SER A 169 14.75 10.76 1.82
C SER A 169 14.10 9.53 2.43
N ALA A 170 14.03 8.42 1.70
CA ALA A 170 13.49 7.16 2.20
C ALA A 170 14.32 6.63 3.38
N MET A 171 15.64 6.70 3.30
CA MET A 171 16.54 6.20 4.36
C MET A 171 16.36 6.93 5.70
N THR A 172 15.79 8.14 5.72
CA THR A 172 15.44 8.84 6.98
C THR A 172 14.41 8.09 7.83
N MET A 173 13.63 7.18 7.24
CA MET A 173 12.69 6.31 7.98
C MET A 173 13.40 5.39 8.97
N GLY A 174 14.68 5.07 8.72
CA GLY A 174 15.45 4.13 9.53
C GLY A 174 15.07 2.67 9.30
N PHE A 175 14.41 2.37 8.17
CA PHE A 175 14.09 1.02 7.76
C PHE A 175 15.22 0.43 6.91
N ARG A 176 15.63 -0.81 7.20
CA ARG A 176 16.63 -1.58 6.46
C ARG A 176 15.94 -2.82 5.89
N GLY A 177 16.11 -3.07 4.60
CA GLY A 177 15.60 -4.26 3.90
C GLY A 177 16.26 -4.44 2.54
N ASP A 178 16.17 -5.67 2.01
CA ASP A 178 16.88 -6.09 0.78
C ASP A 178 16.09 -5.79 -0.50
N SER A 179 14.79 -5.51 -0.39
CA SER A 179 13.91 -5.18 -1.51
C SER A 179 13.61 -3.68 -1.49
N ASN A 180 14.20 -2.95 -2.43
CA ASN A 180 14.28 -1.49 -2.44
C ASN A 180 13.69 -0.97 -3.75
N TYR A 181 12.47 -0.44 -3.71
CA TYR A 181 11.76 -0.03 -4.91
C TYR A 181 11.16 1.38 -4.79
N SER A 182 11.16 2.09 -5.91
CA SER A 182 10.44 3.34 -6.07
C SER A 182 9.90 3.44 -7.49
N TYR A 183 8.60 3.68 -7.64
CA TYR A 183 7.98 3.96 -8.94
C TYR A 183 8.51 5.25 -9.59
N LEU A 184 9.15 6.14 -8.84
CA LEU A 184 9.80 7.33 -9.38
C LEU A 184 11.18 7.02 -9.96
N MET A 185 11.77 5.88 -9.59
CA MET A 185 13.02 5.39 -10.19
C MET A 185 12.76 4.63 -11.51
N LYS A 186 11.62 4.88 -12.18
CA LYS A 186 11.14 4.19 -13.40
C LYS A 186 11.98 4.38 -14.67
N TYR A 187 13.23 4.80 -14.57
CA TYR A 187 14.24 4.66 -15.63
C TYR A 187 15.31 3.70 -15.09
N ASP A 188 15.25 2.39 -15.34
CA ASP A 188 15.92 1.81 -16.53
C ASP A 188 15.49 0.35 -16.85
N LEU A 189 14.36 -0.14 -16.35
CA LEU A 189 13.99 -1.56 -16.54
C LEU A 189 13.43 -1.90 -17.94
N HIS A 190 13.14 -0.89 -18.78
CA HIS A 190 12.77 -1.10 -20.19
C HIS A 190 13.94 -1.02 -21.17
N ARG A 191 15.19 -0.97 -20.69
CA ARG A 191 16.37 -0.98 -21.58
C ARG A 191 17.03 -2.36 -21.75
N MET A 192 16.48 -3.43 -21.18
CA MET A 192 17.03 -4.79 -21.29
C MET A 192 16.12 -5.85 -21.91
N ALA A 193 14.91 -5.49 -22.35
CA ALA A 193 14.29 -6.24 -23.44
C ALA A 193 14.72 -5.55 -24.74
N GLN A 194 15.81 -6.02 -25.35
CA GLN A 194 15.90 -5.89 -26.80
C GLN A 194 14.61 -6.50 -27.33
N TYR A 195 13.74 -5.66 -27.89
CA TYR A 195 12.82 -6.14 -28.90
C TYR A 195 13.70 -6.83 -29.94
N ASN A 196 13.69 -8.16 -29.95
CA ASN A 196 14.04 -8.88 -31.15
C ASN A 196 12.93 -8.50 -32.13
N GLU A 197 13.24 -7.59 -33.05
CA GLU A 197 12.42 -7.23 -34.20
C GLU A 197 12.38 -8.39 -35.22
N ASP A 198 12.17 -9.62 -34.76
CA ASP A 198 12.15 -10.81 -35.62
C ASP A 198 10.77 -11.47 -35.75
N ASP A 199 9.72 -10.92 -35.11
CA ASP A 199 8.33 -11.31 -35.39
C ASP A 199 7.67 -10.26 -36.29
N ALA A 200 8.29 -10.02 -37.44
CA ALA A 200 7.56 -9.65 -38.64
C ALA A 200 7.00 -10.95 -39.21
N ASP A 201 5.67 -11.09 -39.22
CA ASP A 201 4.84 -11.95 -40.08
C ASP A 201 3.69 -12.55 -39.28
N ASP A 202 2.56 -11.83 -39.12
CA ASP A 202 1.24 -12.46 -38.92
C ASP A 202 0.05 -11.51 -39.21
N ASP A 203 0.23 -10.52 -40.09
CA ASP A 203 -0.83 -9.61 -40.57
C ASP A 203 -1.28 -9.91 -42.03
N GLU A 204 -1.21 -11.17 -42.47
CA GLU A 204 -1.82 -11.61 -43.75
C GLU A 204 -2.81 -12.76 -43.54
N GLN A 205 -3.98 -12.51 -42.93
CA GLN A 205 -5.25 -13.19 -43.31
C GLN A 205 -6.47 -12.66 -42.54
N MET A 206 -7.01 -11.52 -42.97
CA MET A 206 -8.42 -11.21 -42.69
C MET A 206 -9.06 -10.33 -43.77
N GLU A 207 -8.87 -10.68 -45.04
CA GLU A 207 -9.68 -10.15 -46.15
C GLU A 207 -10.01 -11.27 -47.16
N VAL A 208 -10.73 -12.31 -46.73
CA VAL A 208 -11.43 -13.21 -47.67
C VAL A 208 -12.75 -13.63 -47.05
N ASP A 209 -13.70 -12.70 -46.86
CA ASP A 209 -15.12 -13.06 -46.64
C ASP A 209 -16.12 -11.93 -47.00
N ALA A 210 -15.71 -10.94 -47.80
CA ALA A 210 -16.53 -9.78 -48.14
C ALA A 210 -16.83 -9.61 -49.65
N ALA A 211 -16.70 -10.66 -50.48
CA ALA A 211 -16.82 -10.54 -51.94
C ALA A 211 -17.65 -11.61 -52.68
N LEU A 212 -18.59 -12.30 -52.01
CA LEU A 212 -19.50 -13.24 -52.71
C LEU A 212 -21.00 -13.03 -52.44
N ASN A 213 -21.40 -11.85 -51.98
CA ASN A 213 -22.81 -11.45 -51.93
C ASN A 213 -23.04 -10.17 -52.74
N ILE A 214 -22.98 -10.27 -54.08
CA ILE A 214 -23.67 -9.33 -54.98
C ILE A 214 -24.25 -10.11 -56.17
N GLU A 215 -25.57 -10.25 -56.13
CA GLU A 215 -26.57 -10.19 -57.21
C GLU A 215 -26.48 -11.14 -58.42
N GLU A 216 -27.54 -11.94 -58.58
CA GLU A 216 -28.31 -11.91 -59.83
C GLU A 216 -29.80 -12.13 -59.51
N ASP A 217 -30.54 -11.01 -59.52
CA ASP A 217 -31.97 -10.95 -59.79
C ASP A 217 -32.20 -11.22 -61.29
N ASP A 218 -33.05 -12.20 -61.61
CA ASP A 218 -34.12 -12.14 -62.64
C ASP A 218 -35.01 -13.40 -62.59
#